data_AF-A0A6B3AWA4-F1
#
_entry.id   AF-A0A6B3AWA4-F1
#
_cell.length_a   1.000
_cell.length_b   1.000
_cell.length_c   1.000
_cell.angle_alpha   90.00
_cell.angle_beta   90.00
_cell.angle_gamma   90.00
#
_symmetry.space_group_name_H-M   'P 1'
#
loop_
_entity.id
_entity.type
_entity.pdbx_description
1 polymer ?
#
loop_
_entity_poly.entity_id
_entity_poly.type
_entity_poly.pdbx_seq_one_letter_code
_entity_poly.pdbx_strand_id
1 'polypeptide(L)'
;MVAEQLPDPVREFTDYLHALLTRLDGSGGWWAVFRQRDPDGMRACLDGRELPPWDVLQALFQDVAALHGAAAADAETHRARTLYAAALTAHDARPGARDALTDRLDVMLRERRYAAERR
;
A
#
# COMPACT_ATOMS: atom_id res chain seq x y z
N MET A 1 -14.96 -17.56 -15.66
CA MET A 1 -14.38 -16.51 -14.80
C MET A 1 -12.95 -16.29 -15.29
N VAL A 2 -12.72 -15.26 -16.11
CA VAL A 2 -11.34 -14.88 -16.48
C VAL A 2 -10.74 -14.26 -15.24
N ALA A 3 -9.65 -14.84 -14.71
CA ALA A 3 -8.88 -14.17 -13.68
C ALA A 3 -8.43 -12.84 -14.27
N GLU A 4 -8.96 -11.72 -13.79
CA GLU A 4 -8.48 -10.40 -14.20
C GLU A 4 -6.99 -10.34 -13.89
N GLN A 5 -6.18 -10.34 -14.95
CA GLN A 5 -4.75 -10.18 -14.79
C GLN A 5 -4.49 -8.75 -14.31
N LEU A 6 -3.74 -8.63 -13.21
CA LEU A 6 -3.26 -7.33 -12.76
C LEU A 6 -2.47 -6.66 -13.87
N PRO A 7 -2.64 -5.34 -14.07
CA PRO A 7 -1.76 -4.57 -14.94
C PRO A 7 -0.30 -4.77 -14.53
N ASP A 8 0.61 -4.84 -15.50
CA ASP A 8 2.03 -5.11 -15.24
C ASP A 8 2.66 -4.17 -14.21
N PRO A 9 2.40 -2.83 -14.20
CA PRO A 9 2.94 -1.95 -13.18
C PRO A 9 2.45 -2.26 -11.76
N VAL A 10 1.21 -2.74 -11.63
CA VAL A 10 0.64 -3.15 -10.33
C VAL A 10 1.31 -4.43 -9.87
N ARG A 11 1.50 -5.40 -10.76
CA ARG A 11 2.23 -6.65 -10.47
C ARG A 11 3.66 -6.37 -10.01
N GLU A 12 4.39 -5.53 -10.76
CA GLU A 12 5.78 -5.18 -10.43
C GLU A 12 5.88 -4.52 -9.05
N PHE A 13 4.97 -3.60 -8.74
CA PHE A 13 4.92 -2.99 -7.41
C PHE A 13 4.57 -4.01 -6.32
N THR A 14 3.62 -4.91 -6.56
CA THR A 14 3.24 -5.97 -5.61
C THR A 14 4.40 -6.93 -5.36
N ASP A 15 5.15 -7.32 -6.39
CA ASP A 15 6.34 -8.18 -6.26
C ASP A 15 7.44 -7.47 -5.45
N TYR A 16 7.66 -6.18 -5.71
CA TYR A 16 8.54 -5.34 -4.91
C TYR A 16 8.11 -5.29 -3.43
N LEU A 17 6.81 -5.10 -3.18
CA LEU A 17 6.27 -5.03 -1.82
C LEU A 17 6.46 -6.37 -1.09
N HIS A 18 6.20 -7.51 -1.73
CA HIS A 18 6.47 -8.83 -1.16
C HIS A 18 7.94 -9.01 -0.80
N ALA A 19 8.86 -8.62 -1.69
CA ALA A 19 10.29 -8.70 -1.44
C ALA A 19 10.72 -7.80 -0.25
N LEU A 20 10.18 -6.58 -0.18
CA LEU A 20 10.43 -5.66 0.93
C LEU A 20 9.96 -6.27 2.27
N LEU A 21 8.73 -6.78 2.31
CA LEU A 21 8.14 -7.33 3.52
C LEU A 21 8.80 -8.63 3.96
N THR A 22 9.26 -9.46 3.02
CA THR A 22 10.04 -10.67 3.34
C THR A 22 11.34 -10.31 4.07
N ARG A 23 11.96 -9.18 3.73
CA ARG A 23 13.16 -8.67 4.44
C ARG A 23 12.83 -8.10 5.82
N LEU A 24 11.61 -7.59 6.01
CA LEU A 24 11.14 -7.05 7.28
C LEU A 24 10.52 -8.10 8.21
N ASP A 25 10.18 -9.29 7.69
CA ASP A 25 9.51 -10.34 8.46
C ASP A 25 10.44 -10.85 9.58
N GLY A 26 9.99 -10.68 10.82
CA GLY A 26 10.76 -10.96 12.04
C GLY A 26 11.17 -9.73 12.87
N SER A 27 10.96 -8.51 12.37
CA SER A 27 11.46 -7.28 13.02
C SER A 27 10.57 -6.69 14.13
N GLY A 28 9.33 -7.16 14.31
CA GLY A 28 8.40 -6.61 15.31
C GLY A 28 8.01 -5.14 15.09
N GLY A 29 8.30 -4.58 13.90
CA GLY A 29 8.04 -3.18 13.54
C GLY A 29 6.63 -2.88 13.05
N TRP A 30 6.47 -1.79 12.32
CA TRP A 30 5.19 -1.34 11.77
C TRP A 30 4.49 -2.40 10.92
N TRP A 31 5.24 -3.24 10.20
CA TRP A 31 4.66 -4.38 9.48
C TRP A 31 3.79 -5.28 10.36
N ALA A 32 4.25 -5.61 11.57
CA ALA A 32 3.50 -6.46 12.50
C ALA A 32 2.22 -5.77 12.97
N VAL A 33 2.30 -4.47 13.26
CA VAL A 33 1.16 -3.64 13.69
C VAL A 33 0.09 -3.59 12.59
N PHE A 34 0.47 -3.35 11.34
CA PHE A 34 -0.49 -3.27 10.23
C PHE A 34 -1.19 -4.61 9.98
N ARG A 35 -0.45 -5.73 9.98
CA ARG A 35 -1.06 -7.05 9.86
C ARG A 35 -2.05 -7.37 10.97
N GLN A 36 -1.76 -6.96 12.21
CA GLN A 36 -2.64 -7.21 13.33
C GLN A 36 -3.89 -6.31 13.28
N ARG A 37 -3.73 -5.06 12.85
CA ARG A 37 -4.80 -4.07 12.82
C ARG A 37 -5.78 -4.28 11.67
N ASP A 38 -5.29 -4.62 10.48
CA ASP A 38 -6.11 -4.79 9.28
C ASP A 38 -5.54 -5.90 8.37
N PRO A 39 -5.75 -7.18 8.73
CA PRO A 39 -5.20 -8.31 7.97
C PRO A 39 -5.78 -8.39 6.55
N ASP A 40 -7.05 -7.99 6.37
CA ASP A 40 -7.71 -8.04 5.06
C ASP A 40 -7.24 -6.93 4.15
N GLY A 41 -7.07 -5.70 4.65
CA GLY A 41 -6.47 -4.60 3.91
C GLY A 41 -5.03 -4.89 3.50
N MET A 42 -4.21 -5.46 4.40
CA MET A 42 -2.86 -5.86 4.05
C MET A 42 -2.85 -6.96 2.99
N ARG A 43 -3.74 -7.95 3.07
CA ARG A 43 -3.87 -8.99 2.05
C ARG A 43 -4.31 -8.40 0.70
N ALA A 44 -5.25 -7.46 0.69
CA ALA A 44 -5.66 -6.77 -0.54
C ALA A 44 -4.48 -6.03 -1.21
N CYS A 45 -3.58 -5.43 -0.43
CA CYS A 45 -2.36 -4.81 -0.93
C CYS A 45 -1.40 -5.83 -1.56
N LEU A 46 -1.22 -6.98 -0.91
CA LEU A 46 -0.36 -8.07 -1.38
C LEU A 46 -0.91 -8.84 -2.57
N ASP A 47 -2.24 -8.79 -2.76
CA ASP A 47 -2.91 -9.34 -3.94
C ASP A 47 -2.94 -8.34 -5.11
N GLY A 48 -2.42 -7.12 -4.93
CA GLY A 48 -2.52 -6.02 -5.91
C GLY A 48 -3.94 -5.52 -6.17
N ARG A 49 -4.90 -5.88 -5.28
CA ARG A 49 -6.30 -5.45 -5.36
C ARG A 49 -6.50 -4.03 -4.84
N GLU A 50 -5.71 -3.63 -3.87
CA GLU A 50 -5.58 -2.25 -3.41
C GLU A 50 -4.10 -1.84 -3.44
N LEU A 51 -3.83 -0.53 -3.46
CA LEU A 51 -2.49 0.00 -3.20
C LEU A 51 -2.42 0.48 -1.75
N PRO A 52 -1.35 0.14 -1.02
CA PRO A 52 -1.20 0.61 0.35
C PRO A 52 -1.05 2.14 0.35
N PRO A 53 -1.64 2.84 1.34
CA PRO A 53 -1.39 4.26 1.52
C PRO A 53 0.12 4.58 1.59
N TRP A 54 0.54 5.72 1.06
CA TRP A 54 1.96 6.07 1.01
C TRP A 54 2.57 6.21 2.41
N ASP A 55 1.82 6.69 3.39
CA ASP A 55 2.22 6.76 4.79
C ASP A 55 2.49 5.39 5.42
N VAL A 56 1.76 4.35 5.00
CA VAL A 56 2.06 2.95 5.37
C VAL A 56 3.43 2.54 4.83
N LEU A 57 3.74 2.86 3.57
CA LEU A 57 5.07 2.61 2.99
C LEU A 57 6.16 3.41 3.73
N GLN A 58 5.89 4.67 4.10
CA GLN A 58 6.83 5.48 4.88
C GLN A 58 7.13 4.84 6.25
N ALA A 59 6.12 4.29 6.92
CA ALA A 59 6.32 3.55 8.17
C ALA A 59 7.18 2.29 7.96
N LEU A 60 6.99 1.56 6.85
CA LEU A 60 7.85 0.42 6.51
C LEU A 60 9.30 0.85 6.21
N PHE A 61 9.52 2.02 5.60
CA PHE A 61 10.88 2.55 5.42
C PHE A 61 11.54 2.96 6.74
N GLN A 62 10.77 3.32 7.77
CA GLN A 62 11.31 3.50 9.12
C GLN A 62 11.80 2.17 9.70
N ASP A 63 11.06 1.07 9.47
CA ASP A 63 11.52 -0.28 9.86
C ASP A 63 12.82 -0.64 9.11
N VAL A 64 12.91 -0.34 7.80
CA VAL A 64 14.14 -0.52 7.02
C VAL A 64 15.29 0.31 7.60
N ALA A 65 15.05 1.57 7.94
CA ALA A 65 16.07 2.44 8.52
C ALA A 65 16.57 1.89 9.86
N ALA A 66 15.69 1.34 10.69
CA ALA A 66 16.03 0.75 11.98
C ALA A 66 16.90 -0.52 11.82
N LEU A 67 16.66 -1.34 10.80
CA LEU A 67 17.35 -2.61 10.58
C LEU A 67 18.61 -2.50 9.71
N HIS A 68 18.59 -1.60 8.73
CA HIS A 68 19.57 -1.52 7.65
C HIS A 68 20.21 -0.15 7.49
N GLY A 69 19.81 0.83 8.29
CA GLY A 69 20.34 2.20 8.28
C GLY A 69 19.63 3.14 7.31
N ALA A 70 19.84 4.44 7.52
CA ALA A 70 19.15 5.50 6.78
C ALA A 70 19.42 5.46 5.26
N ALA A 71 20.66 5.20 4.85
CA ALA A 71 21.01 5.14 3.43
C ALA A 71 20.26 4.02 2.68
N ALA A 72 20.00 2.88 3.34
CA ALA A 72 19.19 1.81 2.76
C ALA A 72 17.73 2.26 2.62
N ALA A 73 17.17 2.91 3.63
CA ALA A 73 15.80 3.41 3.59
C ALA A 73 15.58 4.48 2.51
N ASP A 74 16.55 5.38 2.29
CA ASP A 74 16.49 6.39 1.23
C ASP A 74 16.48 5.75 -0.16
N ALA A 75 17.33 4.74 -0.38
CA ALA A 75 17.37 3.99 -1.63
C ALA A 75 16.04 3.27 -1.92
N GLU A 76 15.47 2.59 -0.90
CA GLU A 76 14.16 1.94 -1.04
C GLU A 76 13.03 2.97 -1.26
N THR A 77 13.08 4.12 -0.61
CA THR A 77 12.09 5.20 -0.79
C THR A 77 12.08 5.70 -2.24
N HIS A 78 13.26 5.94 -2.82
CA HIS A 78 13.37 6.39 -4.22
C HIS A 78 12.84 5.34 -5.20
N ARG A 79 13.20 4.06 -5.00
CA ARG A 79 12.71 2.96 -5.83
C ARG A 79 11.19 2.82 -5.71
N ALA A 80 10.67 2.80 -4.48
CA ALA A 80 9.24 2.68 -4.22
C ALA A 80 8.42 3.81 -4.83
N ARG A 81 8.90 5.06 -4.81
CA ARG A 81 8.18 6.19 -5.43
C ARG A 81 7.92 5.95 -6.91
N THR A 82 8.90 5.43 -7.62
CA THR A 82 8.81 5.19 -9.06
C THR A 82 7.78 4.08 -9.34
N LEU A 83 7.91 2.95 -8.65
CA LEU A 83 7.00 1.81 -8.81
C LEU A 83 5.57 2.16 -8.38
N TYR A 84 5.41 2.84 -7.26
CA TYR A 84 4.11 3.23 -6.71
C TYR A 84 3.37 4.19 -7.65
N ALA A 85 4.05 5.18 -8.23
CA ALA A 85 3.42 6.11 -9.18
C ALA A 85 2.94 5.40 -10.46
N ALA A 86 3.73 4.46 -10.98
CA ALA A 86 3.35 3.65 -12.15
C ALA A 86 2.16 2.73 -11.83
N ALA A 87 2.21 2.05 -10.67
CA ALA A 87 1.14 1.19 -10.20
C ALA A 87 -0.16 1.97 -9.97
N LEU A 88 -0.09 3.15 -9.35
CA LEU A 88 -1.25 4.02 -9.10
C LEU A 88 -1.89 4.46 -10.40
N THR A 89 -1.09 4.92 -11.37
CA THR A 89 -1.59 5.33 -12.69
C THR A 89 -2.29 4.17 -13.40
N ALA A 90 -1.71 2.96 -13.35
CA ALA A 90 -2.30 1.78 -13.96
C ALA A 90 -3.56 1.30 -13.24
N HIS A 91 -3.59 1.40 -11.91
CA HIS A 91 -4.74 1.05 -11.08
C HIS A 91 -5.93 1.98 -11.36
N ASP A 92 -5.69 3.29 -11.40
CA ASP A 92 -6.72 4.31 -11.63
C ASP A 92 -7.24 4.32 -13.09
N ALA A 93 -6.47 3.75 -14.02
CA ALA A 93 -6.88 3.60 -15.43
C ALA A 93 -7.74 2.36 -15.70
N ARG A 94 -8.00 1.50 -14.69
CA ARG A 94 -8.78 0.27 -14.88
C ARG A 94 -10.25 0.58 -15.23
N PRO A 95 -10.91 -0.28 -16.03
CA PRO A 95 -12.36 -0.18 -16.21
C PRO A 95 -13.08 -0.21 -14.85
N GLY A 96 -14.02 0.73 -14.64
CA GLY A 96 -14.75 0.86 -13.36
C GLY A 96 -13.97 1.53 -12.23
N ALA A 97 -12.70 1.92 -12.42
CA ALA A 97 -11.91 2.58 -11.38
C ALA A 97 -12.53 3.90 -10.92
N ARG A 98 -13.11 4.68 -11.85
CA ARG A 98 -13.80 5.93 -11.50
C ARG A 98 -14.94 5.71 -10.50
N ASP A 99 -15.78 4.70 -10.73
CA ASP A 99 -16.93 4.41 -9.87
C ASP A 99 -16.45 3.91 -8.51
N ALA A 100 -15.49 2.98 -8.50
CA ALA A 100 -14.87 2.48 -7.26
C ALA A 100 -14.20 3.60 -6.43
N LEU A 101 -13.49 4.53 -7.08
CA LEU A 101 -12.88 5.68 -6.42
C LEU A 101 -13.93 6.64 -5.86
N THR A 102 -15.05 6.82 -6.57
CA THR A 102 -16.17 7.66 -6.12
C THR A 102 -16.85 7.04 -4.89
N ASP A 103 -17.13 5.75 -4.93
CA ASP A 103 -17.71 5.01 -3.79
C ASP A 103 -16.81 5.10 -2.56
N ARG A 104 -15.49 4.93 -2.75
CA ARG A 104 -14.51 5.03 -1.66
C ARG A 104 -14.42 6.45 -1.12
N LEU A 105 -14.46 7.48 -1.97
CA LEU A 105 -14.49 8.87 -1.56
C LEU A 105 -15.72 9.15 -0.68
N ASP A 106 -16.89 8.67 -1.07
CA ASP A 106 -18.13 8.83 -0.30
C ASP A 106 -18.03 8.19 1.08
N VAL A 107 -17.44 7.00 1.19
CA VAL A 107 -17.15 6.36 2.49
C VAL A 107 -16.22 7.24 3.34
N MET A 108 -15.10 7.70 2.78
CA MET A 108 -14.13 8.53 3.50
C MET A 108 -14.71 9.88 3.94
N LEU A 109 -15.60 10.48 3.16
CA LEU A 109 -16.28 11.72 3.53
C LEU A 109 -17.27 11.51 4.69
N ARG A 110 -17.96 10.36 4.73
CA ARG A 110 -18.82 9.97 5.86
C ARG A 110 -18.00 9.75 7.13
N GLU A 111 -16.94 8.95 7.04
CA GLU A 111 -15.97 8.71 8.12
C GLU A 111 -15.44 10.04 8.70
N ARG A 112 -15.01 10.95 7.83
CA ARG A 112 -14.50 12.27 8.23
C ARG A 112 -15.56 13.09 8.97
N ARG A 113 -16.82 13.05 8.52
CA ARG A 113 -17.93 13.74 9.17
C ARG A 113 -18.18 13.18 10.58
N TYR A 114 -18.28 11.86 10.71
CA TYR A 114 -18.45 11.21 12.01
C TYR A 114 -17.28 11.48 12.97
N ALA A 115 -16.04 11.50 12.47
CA ALA A 115 -14.89 11.85 13.29
C ALA A 115 -14.91 13.30 13.79
N ALA A 116 -15.44 14.24 12.99
CA ALA A 116 -15.60 15.64 13.37
C ALA A 116 -16.73 15.86 14.39
N GLU A 117 -17.80 15.07 14.32
CA GLU A 117 -18.97 15.13 15.22
C GLU A 117 -18.73 14.45 16.58
N ARG A 118 -17.71 13.59 16.70
CA ARG A 118 -17.33 12.91 17.96
C ARG A 118 -16.48 13.77 18.92
N ARG A 119 -16.41 15.08 18.70
CA ARG A 119 -15.78 16.05 19.63
C ARG A 119 -16.80 16.61 20.60
#